data_AF-A0A5E3X5W7-F1
#
_entry.id   AF-A0A5E3X5W7-F1
#
_cell.length_a   1.000
_cell.length_b   1.000
_cell.length_c   1.000
_cell.angle_alpha   90.00
_cell.angle_beta   90.00
_cell.angle_gamma   90.00
#
_symmetry.space_group_name_H-M   'P 1'
#
loop_
_entity.id
_entity.type
_entity.pdbx_description
1 polymer ?
#
loop_
_entity_poly.entity_id
_entity_poly.type
_entity_poly.pdbx_seq_one_letter_code
_entity_poly.pdbx_strand_id
1 'polypeptide(L)'
;MAPSPTMSSRLAANLPTIYELEQQRQRDFPITSRHADYLAGHLEVWAACREVFTGPDSVRRLREASGLRSSATPRDADWTHYRRFLYDPFGTAGEAVALTMYYMAAQKGVSGKRMDFLRDSVEYYWDWMADEPGVKWHQDKDGDWEGNPATAPVVFRALNLAYWLEEERTRVRREREERACAEEHAAAASSESSDATRS
;
A
#
# COMPACT_ATOMS: atom_id res chain seq x y z
N MET A 1 12.03 41.10 -0.71
CA MET A 1 12.89 40.07 -1.34
C MET A 1 12.62 38.76 -0.63
N ALA A 2 11.98 37.80 -1.30
CA ALA A 2 11.78 36.48 -0.73
C ALA A 2 13.13 35.72 -0.73
N PRO A 3 13.45 34.97 0.33
CA PRO A 3 14.70 34.21 0.38
C PRO A 3 14.68 33.12 -0.71
N SER A 4 15.76 33.05 -1.49
CA SER A 4 15.94 32.01 -2.49
C SER A 4 16.01 30.63 -1.80
N PRO A 5 15.31 29.61 -2.32
CA PRO A 5 15.37 28.27 -1.75
C PRO A 5 16.77 27.68 -1.93
N THR A 6 17.31 27.13 -0.84
CA THR A 6 18.59 26.45 -0.76
C THR A 6 18.65 25.24 -1.71
N MET A 7 19.83 24.98 -2.29
CA MET A 7 20.05 23.91 -3.30
C MET A 7 19.60 22.51 -2.84
N SER A 8 19.51 22.25 -1.54
CA SER A 8 19.00 20.98 -1.01
C SER A 8 17.50 20.74 -1.25
N SER A 9 16.73 21.80 -1.52
CA SER A 9 15.28 21.74 -1.84
C SER A 9 15.01 21.40 -3.31
N ARG A 10 15.98 21.58 -4.21
CA ARG A 10 15.78 21.34 -5.66
C ARG A 10 15.94 19.88 -6.08
N LEU A 11 16.65 19.07 -5.29
CA LEU A 11 16.88 17.65 -5.61
C LEU A 11 15.70 16.74 -5.21
N ALA A 12 14.86 17.14 -4.26
CA ALA A 12 13.64 16.40 -3.90
C ALA A 12 12.47 16.65 -4.87
N ALA A 13 12.56 17.71 -5.69
CA ALA A 13 11.46 18.15 -6.56
C ALA A 13 11.32 17.30 -7.84
N ASN A 14 12.38 16.65 -8.32
CA ASN A 14 12.41 15.98 -9.63
C ASN A 14 12.91 14.54 -9.56
N LEU A 15 12.41 13.74 -8.62
CA LEU A 15 12.57 12.29 -8.75
C LEU A 15 11.66 11.81 -9.90
N PRO A 16 12.21 11.08 -10.89
CA PRO A 16 11.42 10.58 -12.00
C PRO A 16 10.37 9.59 -11.50
N THR A 17 9.21 9.59 -12.14
CA THR A 17 8.16 8.63 -11.77
C THR A 17 8.50 7.22 -12.24
N ILE A 18 7.80 6.22 -11.71
CA ILE A 18 7.97 4.83 -12.15
C ILE A 18 7.71 4.72 -13.65
N TYR A 19 6.74 5.47 -14.17
CA TYR A 19 6.45 5.51 -15.59
C TYR A 19 7.60 6.08 -16.43
N GLU A 20 8.18 7.21 -16.02
CA GLU A 20 9.32 7.82 -16.71
C GLU A 20 10.55 6.92 -16.69
N LEU A 21 10.82 6.26 -15.56
CA LEU A 21 11.91 5.29 -15.41
C LEU A 21 11.76 4.11 -16.37
N GLU A 22 10.54 3.57 -16.52
CA GLU A 22 10.30 2.47 -17.45
C GLU A 22 10.30 2.93 -18.91
N GLN A 23 9.85 4.15 -19.23
CA GLN A 23 10.00 4.71 -20.59
C GLN A 23 11.48 4.80 -20.99
N GLN A 24 12.33 5.31 -20.10
CA GLN A 24 13.77 5.37 -20.35
C GLN A 24 14.33 3.97 -20.59
N ARG A 25 13.95 3.01 -19.73
CA ARG A 25 14.40 1.63 -19.85
C ARG A 25 13.92 0.94 -21.13
N GLN A 26 12.69 1.20 -21.59
CA GLN A 26 12.16 0.63 -22.83
C GLN A 26 12.90 1.14 -24.08
N ARG A 27 13.42 2.36 -24.05
CA ARG A 27 14.32 2.86 -25.10
C ARG A 27 15.62 2.06 -25.16
N ASP A 28 16.14 1.68 -24.00
CA ASP A 28 17.39 0.92 -23.89
C ASP A 28 17.18 -0.59 -24.13
N PHE A 29 15.99 -1.12 -23.82
CA PHE A 29 15.64 -2.54 -23.92
C PHE A 29 14.16 -2.73 -24.35
N PRO A 30 13.84 -2.84 -25.65
CA PRO A 30 12.47 -2.75 -26.18
C PRO A 30 11.54 -3.96 -25.93
N ILE A 31 11.95 -4.93 -25.12
CA ILE A 31 11.11 -6.08 -24.72
C ILE A 31 11.14 -6.16 -23.20
N THR A 32 10.11 -5.65 -22.51
CA THR A 32 10.07 -5.76 -21.04
C THR A 32 8.77 -6.35 -20.53
N SER A 33 8.89 -7.46 -19.79
CA SER A 33 7.84 -8.08 -18.97
C SER A 33 7.23 -7.12 -17.94
N ARG A 34 7.98 -6.09 -17.51
CA ARG A 34 7.59 -5.19 -16.42
C ARG A 34 6.32 -4.38 -16.67
N HIS A 35 6.05 -3.98 -17.91
CA HIS A 35 4.79 -3.28 -18.21
C HIS A 35 3.59 -4.17 -17.87
N ALA A 36 3.62 -5.43 -18.32
CA ALA A 36 2.59 -6.41 -17.98
C ALA A 36 2.52 -6.66 -16.47
N ASP A 37 3.66 -6.70 -15.77
CA ASP A 37 3.71 -6.85 -14.32
C ASP A 37 3.00 -5.68 -13.59
N TYR A 38 3.24 -4.43 -13.99
CA TYR A 38 2.56 -3.27 -13.40
C TYR A 38 1.06 -3.26 -13.74
N LEU A 39 0.66 -3.62 -14.96
CA LEU A 39 -0.76 -3.77 -15.29
C LEU A 39 -1.43 -4.86 -14.43
N ALA A 40 -0.78 -6.01 -14.27
CA ALA A 40 -1.28 -7.08 -13.41
C ALA A 40 -1.37 -6.64 -11.94
N GLY A 41 -0.35 -5.92 -11.43
CA GLY A 41 -0.37 -5.35 -10.09
C GLY A 41 -1.49 -4.34 -9.88
N HIS A 42 -1.72 -3.44 -10.84
CA HIS A 42 -2.84 -2.50 -10.79
C HIS A 42 -4.19 -3.24 -10.76
N LEU A 43 -4.38 -4.24 -11.62
CA LEU A 43 -5.60 -5.04 -11.66
C LEU A 43 -5.84 -5.77 -10.33
N GLU A 44 -4.79 -6.24 -9.66
CA GLU A 44 -4.88 -6.85 -8.34
C GLU A 44 -5.43 -5.87 -7.29
N VAL A 45 -4.88 -4.66 -7.23
CA VAL A 45 -5.36 -3.62 -6.30
C VAL A 45 -6.78 -3.20 -6.66
N TRP A 46 -7.09 -3.04 -7.94
CA TRP A 46 -8.43 -2.66 -8.39
C TRP A 46 -9.47 -3.74 -8.05
N ALA A 47 -9.14 -5.01 -8.22
CA ALA A 47 -10.00 -6.12 -7.82
C ALA A 47 -10.24 -6.10 -6.29
N ALA A 48 -9.20 -5.88 -5.49
CA ALA A 48 -9.32 -5.77 -4.04
C ALA A 48 -10.18 -4.56 -3.62
N CYS A 49 -10.07 -3.42 -4.31
CA CYS A 49 -10.91 -2.24 -4.09
C CYS A 49 -12.40 -2.58 -4.28
N ARG A 50 -12.73 -3.27 -5.37
CA ARG A 50 -14.11 -3.70 -5.66
C ARG A 50 -14.64 -4.74 -4.68
N GLU A 51 -13.76 -5.55 -4.11
CA GLU A 51 -14.10 -6.53 -3.07
C GLU A 51 -14.41 -5.86 -1.73
N VAL A 52 -13.62 -4.87 -1.33
CA VAL A 52 -13.75 -4.25 -0.01
C VAL A 52 -14.87 -3.20 0.06
N PHE A 53 -15.06 -2.40 -0.99
CA PHE A 53 -16.08 -1.34 -1.02
C PHE A 53 -17.40 -1.84 -1.62
N THR A 54 -18.15 -2.59 -0.83
CA THR A 54 -19.42 -3.23 -1.22
C THR A 54 -20.65 -2.62 -0.55
N GLY A 55 -20.48 -1.69 0.39
CA GLY A 55 -21.62 -1.04 1.05
C GLY A 55 -21.24 0.06 2.03
N PRO A 56 -22.25 0.73 2.62
CA PRO A 56 -22.08 1.96 3.39
C PRO A 56 -21.07 1.89 4.55
N ASP A 57 -20.99 0.74 5.22
CA ASP A 57 -20.11 0.57 6.38
C ASP A 57 -18.65 0.28 6.04
N SER A 58 -18.33 -0.08 4.79
CA SER A 58 -16.98 -0.52 4.39
C SER A 58 -15.91 0.52 4.71
N VAL A 59 -16.14 1.77 4.29
CA VAL A 59 -15.22 2.90 4.52
C VAL A 59 -15.04 3.17 6.00
N ARG A 60 -16.15 3.23 6.76
CA ARG A 60 -16.13 3.49 8.20
C ARG A 60 -15.31 2.44 8.94
N ARG A 61 -15.56 1.15 8.70
CA ARG A 61 -14.82 0.04 9.33
C ARG A 61 -13.34 0.08 9.01
N LEU A 62 -12.96 0.36 7.76
CA LEU A 62 -11.56 0.44 7.36
C LEU A 62 -10.86 1.64 8.01
N ARG A 63 -11.52 2.81 8.08
CA ARG A 63 -11.01 3.99 8.77
C ARG A 63 -10.80 3.74 10.26
N GLU A 64 -11.78 3.13 10.93
CA GLU A 64 -11.70 2.77 12.36
C GLU A 64 -10.57 1.78 12.61
N ALA A 65 -10.43 0.74 11.78
CA ALA A 65 -9.42 -0.31 11.98
C ALA A 65 -7.99 0.15 11.65
N SER A 66 -7.82 1.00 10.64
CA SER A 66 -6.49 1.43 10.17
C SER A 66 -6.03 2.78 10.70
N GLY A 67 -6.95 3.62 11.19
CA GLY A 67 -6.69 5.02 11.48
C GLY A 67 -6.40 5.89 10.24
N LEU A 68 -6.48 5.32 9.03
CA LEU A 68 -6.19 6.06 7.80
C LEU A 68 -7.37 6.96 7.44
N ARG A 69 -7.08 8.25 7.27
CA ARG A 69 -8.02 9.22 6.70
C ARG A 69 -7.27 10.31 5.92
N SER A 70 -7.83 10.71 4.78
CA SER A 70 -7.30 11.86 4.03
C SER A 70 -8.10 13.12 4.35
N SER A 71 -7.42 14.25 4.52
CA SER A 71 -8.08 15.57 4.56
C SER A 71 -8.59 16.01 3.19
N ALA A 72 -8.08 15.39 2.12
CA ALA A 72 -8.51 15.64 0.74
C ALA A 72 -9.91 15.09 0.44
N THR A 73 -10.38 14.11 1.21
CA THR A 73 -11.61 13.39 0.87
C THR A 73 -12.85 14.16 1.34
N PRO A 74 -13.82 14.42 0.44
CA PRO A 74 -15.06 15.11 0.77
C PRO A 74 -15.82 14.44 1.93
N ARG A 75 -16.55 15.23 2.71
CA ARG A 75 -17.27 14.73 3.90
C ARG A 75 -18.47 13.87 3.54
N ASP A 76 -19.05 14.10 2.37
CA ASP A 76 -20.19 13.42 1.78
C ASP A 76 -19.78 12.25 0.85
N ALA A 77 -18.47 12.00 0.68
CA ALA A 77 -17.98 10.86 -0.08
C ALA A 77 -18.46 9.54 0.56
N ASP A 78 -19.24 8.78 -0.21
CA ASP A 78 -19.74 7.46 0.18
C ASP A 78 -18.94 6.32 -0.46
N TRP A 79 -19.25 5.09 -0.08
CA TRP A 79 -18.57 3.88 -0.58
C TRP A 79 -18.57 3.74 -2.11
N THR A 80 -19.52 4.36 -2.83
CA THR A 80 -19.56 4.28 -4.30
C THR A 80 -18.44 5.08 -4.93
N HIS A 81 -18.04 6.20 -4.32
CA HIS A 81 -16.89 7.01 -4.73
C HIS A 81 -15.58 6.22 -4.53
N TYR A 82 -15.42 5.57 -3.37
CA TYR A 82 -14.25 4.71 -3.12
C TYR A 82 -14.14 3.56 -4.11
N ARG A 83 -15.28 2.95 -4.48
CA ARG A 83 -15.34 1.84 -5.44
C ARG A 83 -14.92 2.25 -6.87
N ARG A 84 -15.01 3.54 -7.22
CA ARG A 84 -14.50 4.07 -8.50
C ARG A 84 -12.97 4.15 -8.54
N PHE A 85 -12.30 4.07 -7.38
CA PHE A 85 -10.85 3.94 -7.29
C PHE A 85 -10.12 5.11 -7.96
N LEU A 86 -9.32 4.87 -9.02
CA LEU A 86 -8.61 5.92 -9.77
C LEU A 86 -9.52 6.77 -10.67
N TYR A 87 -10.76 6.33 -10.91
CA TYR A 87 -11.69 6.99 -11.80
C TYR A 87 -12.64 7.96 -11.08
N ASP A 88 -12.46 8.18 -9.77
CA ASP A 88 -13.17 9.23 -9.06
C ASP A 88 -12.37 10.54 -9.21
N PRO A 89 -12.92 11.58 -9.86
CA PRO A 89 -12.19 12.81 -10.17
C PRO A 89 -11.99 13.73 -8.95
N PHE A 90 -12.43 13.32 -7.76
CA PHE A 90 -12.40 14.14 -6.55
C PHE A 90 -11.57 13.45 -5.47
N GLY A 91 -11.12 14.19 -4.46
CA GLY A 91 -10.08 13.83 -3.48
C GLY A 91 -10.23 12.52 -2.66
N THR A 92 -11.19 11.67 -3.01
CA THR A 92 -11.39 10.29 -2.56
C THR A 92 -10.29 9.34 -3.03
N ALA A 93 -9.78 9.49 -4.25
CA ALA A 93 -8.94 8.47 -4.90
C ALA A 93 -7.71 8.05 -4.07
N GLY A 94 -6.98 9.02 -3.49
CA GLY A 94 -5.84 8.74 -2.62
C GLY A 94 -6.21 7.93 -1.36
N GLU A 95 -7.35 8.22 -0.74
CA GLU A 95 -7.83 7.44 0.41
C GLU A 95 -8.34 6.05 -0.01
N ALA A 96 -8.98 5.94 -1.17
CA ALA A 96 -9.42 4.65 -1.71
C ALA A 96 -8.24 3.70 -1.97
N VAL A 97 -7.14 4.20 -2.54
CA VAL A 97 -5.88 3.45 -2.68
C VAL A 97 -5.37 3.01 -1.31
N ALA A 98 -5.24 3.92 -0.36
CA ALA A 98 -4.70 3.63 0.96
C ALA A 98 -5.51 2.58 1.74
N LEU A 99 -6.84 2.72 1.77
CA LEU A 99 -7.71 1.77 2.49
C LEU A 99 -7.75 0.40 1.82
N THR A 100 -7.67 0.35 0.48
CA THR A 100 -7.55 -0.92 -0.26
C THR A 100 -6.24 -1.63 0.08
N MET A 101 -5.12 -0.89 0.08
CA MET A 101 -3.81 -1.43 0.45
C MET A 101 -3.78 -1.94 1.89
N TYR A 102 -4.37 -1.19 2.82
CA TYR A 102 -4.54 -1.67 4.20
C TYR A 102 -5.34 -2.97 4.25
N TYR A 103 -6.47 -3.05 3.54
CA TYR A 103 -7.27 -4.27 3.49
C TYR A 103 -6.45 -5.47 2.96
N MET A 104 -5.69 -5.28 1.89
CA MET A 104 -4.80 -6.32 1.36
C MET A 104 -3.72 -6.75 2.38
N ALA A 105 -3.10 -5.80 3.07
CA ALA A 105 -2.09 -6.11 4.08
C ALA A 105 -2.69 -6.82 5.30
N ALA A 106 -3.81 -6.31 5.84
CA ALA A 106 -4.39 -6.78 7.09
C ALA A 106 -5.19 -8.07 6.92
N GLN A 107 -5.99 -8.19 5.85
CA GLN A 107 -6.91 -9.32 5.65
C GLN A 107 -6.33 -10.38 4.72
N LYS A 108 -5.63 -9.97 3.65
CA LYS A 108 -5.02 -10.92 2.71
C LYS A 108 -3.58 -11.28 3.05
N GLY A 109 -3.00 -10.66 4.08
CA GLY A 109 -1.65 -10.97 4.56
C GLY A 109 -0.55 -10.57 3.58
N VAL A 110 -0.82 -9.65 2.65
CA VAL A 110 0.17 -9.17 1.68
C VAL A 110 1.34 -8.52 2.43
N SER A 111 2.58 -8.85 2.03
CA SER A 111 3.81 -8.30 2.62
C SER A 111 4.00 -6.83 2.26
N GLY A 112 4.75 -6.10 3.09
CA GLY A 112 5.13 -4.72 2.82
C GLY A 112 5.88 -4.57 1.50
N LYS A 113 6.81 -5.49 1.19
CA LYS A 113 7.54 -5.47 -0.09
C LYS A 113 6.63 -5.68 -1.30
N ARG A 114 5.62 -6.55 -1.20
CA ARG A 114 4.62 -6.68 -2.29
C ARG A 114 3.74 -5.44 -2.35
N MET A 115 3.44 -4.83 -1.21
CA MET A 115 2.66 -3.60 -1.13
C MET A 115 3.36 -2.41 -1.80
N ASP A 116 4.68 -2.28 -1.67
CA ASP A 116 5.51 -1.33 -2.42
C ASP A 116 5.29 -1.50 -3.93
N PHE A 117 5.48 -2.72 -4.42
CA PHE A 117 5.28 -3.03 -5.84
C PHE A 117 3.86 -2.71 -6.32
N LEU A 118 2.85 -3.01 -5.51
CA LEU A 118 1.45 -2.74 -5.85
C LEU A 118 1.17 -1.23 -5.88
N ARG A 119 1.77 -0.45 -4.97
CA ARG A 119 1.71 1.01 -4.99
C ARG A 119 2.37 1.58 -6.24
N ASP A 120 3.55 1.07 -6.61
CA ASP A 120 4.25 1.47 -7.84
C ASP A 120 3.45 1.09 -9.10
N SER A 121 2.75 -0.05 -9.07
CA SER A 121 1.84 -0.46 -10.13
C SER A 121 0.67 0.52 -10.30
N VAL A 122 0.11 1.02 -9.19
CA VAL A 122 -0.95 2.03 -9.22
C VAL A 122 -0.42 3.38 -9.73
N GLU A 123 0.79 3.80 -9.28
CA GLU A 123 1.44 5.00 -9.80
C GLU A 123 1.64 4.91 -11.31
N TYR A 124 2.25 3.81 -11.77
CA TYR A 124 2.55 3.55 -13.17
C TYR A 124 1.29 3.54 -14.04
N TYR A 125 0.23 2.84 -13.61
CA TYR A 125 -1.01 2.76 -14.37
C TYR A 125 -1.69 4.13 -14.50
N TRP A 126 -1.71 4.91 -13.42
CA TRP A 126 -2.27 6.26 -13.47
C TRP A 126 -1.49 7.15 -14.44
N ASP A 127 -0.15 7.19 -14.31
CA ASP A 127 0.71 7.98 -15.19
C ASP A 127 0.59 7.56 -16.65
N TRP A 128 0.42 6.27 -16.92
CA TRP A 128 0.25 5.75 -18.28
C TRP A 128 -1.08 6.18 -18.93
N MET A 129 -2.13 6.37 -18.13
CA MET A 129 -3.46 6.78 -18.60
C MET A 129 -3.66 8.31 -18.59
N ALA A 130 -2.81 9.06 -17.91
CA ALA A 130 -2.94 10.50 -17.73
C ALA A 130 -2.48 11.28 -18.97
N ASP A 131 -3.18 12.38 -19.26
CA ASP A 131 -2.76 13.34 -20.30
C ASP A 131 -1.43 14.02 -19.92
N GLU A 132 -1.22 14.25 -18.62
CA GLU A 132 0.01 14.79 -18.04
C GLU A 132 0.60 13.77 -17.03
N PRO A 133 1.45 12.84 -17.48
CA PRO A 133 2.12 11.88 -16.61
C PRO A 133 3.02 12.57 -15.58
N GLY A 134 3.14 11.97 -14.40
CA GLY A 134 4.09 12.39 -13.37
C GLY A 134 3.59 13.49 -12.43
N VAL A 135 2.35 13.94 -12.60
CA VAL A 135 1.69 14.88 -11.69
C VAL A 135 1.43 14.19 -10.35
N LYS A 136 2.08 14.68 -9.29
CA LYS A 136 1.88 14.19 -7.92
C LYS A 136 0.54 14.65 -7.37
N TRP A 137 0.07 13.95 -6.33
CA TRP A 137 -1.14 14.30 -5.60
C TRP A 137 -0.99 15.68 -4.96
N HIS A 138 -1.84 16.62 -5.37
CA HIS A 138 -1.75 18.01 -4.94
C HIS A 138 -3.13 18.67 -4.94
N GLN A 139 -3.19 19.87 -4.38
CA GLN A 139 -4.38 20.71 -4.43
C GLN A 139 -4.20 21.70 -5.59
N ASP A 140 -5.21 21.79 -6.45
CA ASP A 140 -5.22 22.70 -7.58
C ASP A 140 -5.48 24.16 -7.14
N LYS A 141 -5.64 25.05 -8.12
CA LYS A 141 -5.90 26.48 -7.88
C LYS A 141 -7.29 26.76 -7.29
N ASP A 142 -8.25 25.85 -7.51
CA ASP A 142 -9.65 25.99 -7.11
C ASP A 142 -9.90 25.33 -5.73
N GLY A 143 -8.88 24.63 -5.20
CA GLY A 143 -8.90 24.00 -3.89
C GLY A 143 -9.28 22.52 -3.94
N ASP A 144 -9.43 21.95 -5.13
CA ASP A 144 -9.74 20.54 -5.34
C ASP A 144 -8.46 19.71 -5.35
N TRP A 145 -8.56 18.46 -4.89
CA TRP A 145 -7.41 17.55 -4.84
C TRP A 145 -7.37 16.66 -6.08
N GLU A 146 -6.24 16.67 -6.78
CA GLU A 146 -6.02 15.97 -8.04
C GLU A 146 -4.59 15.41 -8.16
N GLY A 147 -4.28 14.80 -9.32
CA GLY A 147 -3.01 14.16 -9.62
C GLY A 147 -2.96 12.68 -9.26
N ASN A 148 -1.75 12.10 -9.25
CA ASN A 148 -1.56 10.67 -9.06
C ASN A 148 -1.85 10.22 -7.62
N PRO A 149 -2.94 9.49 -7.34
CA PRO A 149 -3.35 9.14 -5.98
C PRO A 149 -2.39 8.19 -5.27
N ALA A 150 -1.55 7.43 -5.99
CA ALA A 150 -0.51 6.60 -5.38
C ALA A 150 0.58 7.42 -4.68
N THR A 151 0.65 8.72 -4.95
CA THR A 151 1.57 9.68 -4.32
C THR A 151 0.91 10.47 -3.18
N ALA A 152 -0.37 10.19 -2.85
CA ALA A 152 -1.05 10.85 -1.75
C ALA A 152 -0.40 10.49 -0.40
N PRO A 153 -0.23 11.44 0.55
CA PRO A 153 0.38 11.16 1.85
C PRO A 153 -0.26 10.01 2.63
N VAL A 154 -1.57 9.82 2.50
CA VAL A 154 -2.31 8.73 3.15
C VAL A 154 -1.90 7.34 2.62
N VAL A 155 -1.46 7.23 1.36
CA VAL A 155 -1.00 5.97 0.75
C VAL A 155 0.33 5.54 1.36
N PHE A 156 1.28 6.47 1.54
CA PHE A 156 2.54 6.17 2.23
C PHE A 156 2.33 5.73 3.68
N ARG A 157 1.33 6.27 4.38
CA ARG A 157 0.96 5.78 5.72
C ARG A 157 0.40 4.35 5.66
N ALA A 158 -0.41 4.02 4.66
CA ALA A 158 -0.91 2.65 4.48
C ALA A 158 0.21 1.67 4.20
N LEU A 159 1.22 2.08 3.44
CA LEU A 159 2.41 1.29 3.16
C LEU A 159 3.23 1.02 4.43
N ASN A 160 3.50 2.05 5.24
CA ASN A 160 4.17 1.88 6.53
C ASN A 160 3.39 0.93 7.45
N LEU A 161 2.07 1.04 7.46
CA LEU A 161 1.20 0.15 8.22
C LEU A 161 1.28 -1.30 7.71
N ALA A 162 1.41 -1.52 6.39
CA ALA A 162 1.58 -2.85 5.81
C ALA A 162 2.90 -3.51 6.27
N TYR A 163 3.99 -2.76 6.30
CA TYR A 163 5.27 -3.21 6.85
C TYR A 163 5.18 -3.57 8.34
N TRP A 164 4.55 -2.69 9.14
CA TRP A 164 4.34 -2.95 10.55
C TRP A 164 3.49 -4.22 10.80
N LEU A 165 2.41 -4.41 10.03
CA LEU A 165 1.57 -5.61 10.12
C LEU A 165 2.33 -6.88 9.76
N GLU A 166 3.24 -6.83 8.79
CA GLU A 166 4.10 -7.96 8.44
C GLU A 166 5.09 -8.30 9.56
N GLU A 167 5.73 -7.30 10.14
CA GLU A 167 6.64 -7.47 11.27
C GLU A 167 5.92 -8.08 12.47
N GLU A 168 4.73 -7.57 12.80
CA GLU A 168 3.87 -8.07 13.88
C GLU A 168 3.52 -9.56 13.65
N ARG A 169 3.07 -9.92 12.44
CA ARG A 169 2.77 -11.32 12.10
C ARG A 169 4.01 -12.21 12.23
N THR A 170 5.17 -11.71 11.84
CA THR A 170 6.44 -12.44 11.90
C THR A 170 6.86 -12.67 13.35
N ARG A 171 6.74 -11.64 14.20
CA ARG A 171 6.99 -11.74 15.64
C ARG A 171 6.08 -12.78 16.29
N VAL A 172 4.76 -12.68 16.08
CA VAL A 172 3.77 -13.62 16.63
C VAL A 172 4.04 -15.06 16.17
N ARG A 173 4.46 -15.27 14.92
CA ARG A 173 4.82 -16.60 14.42
C ARG A 173 6.04 -17.15 15.14
N ARG A 174 7.10 -16.34 15.27
CA ARG A 174 8.34 -16.75 15.96
C ARG A 174 8.08 -17.12 17.42
N GLU A 175 7.30 -16.32 18.14
CA GLU A 175 6.93 -16.61 19.53
C GLU A 175 6.15 -17.92 19.66
N ARG A 176 5.29 -18.25 18.69
CA ARG A 176 4.55 -19.52 18.68
C ARG A 176 5.47 -20.71 18.41
N GLU A 177 6.39 -20.58 17.47
CA GLU A 177 7.38 -21.61 17.13
C GLU A 177 8.34 -21.86 18.31
N GLU A 178 8.81 -20.80 18.99
CA GLU A 178 9.63 -20.89 20.19
C GLU A 178 8.90 -21.60 21.34
N ARG A 179 7.61 -21.29 21.57
CA ARG A 179 6.79 -21.97 22.58
C ARG A 179 6.56 -23.44 22.25
N ALA A 180 6.23 -23.76 21.00
CA ALA A 180 6.04 -25.14 20.57
C ALA A 180 7.31 -25.98 20.75
N CYS A 181 8.47 -25.42 20.40
CA CYS A 181 9.76 -26.09 20.61
C CYS A 181 10.07 -26.28 22.11
N ALA A 182 9.80 -25.28 22.95
CA ALA A 182 9.98 -25.40 24.39
C ALA A 182 9.05 -26.47 25.02
N GLU A 183 7.81 -26.55 24.58
CA GLU A 183 6.85 -27.58 25.01
C GLU A 183 7.29 -28.99 24.59
N GLU A 184 7.80 -29.15 23.37
CA GLU A 184 8.35 -30.42 22.86
C GLU A 184 9.58 -30.87 23.65
N HIS A 185 10.53 -29.96 23.93
CA HIS A 185 11.70 -30.25 24.76
C HIS A 185 11.32 -30.62 26.20
N ALA A 186 10.32 -29.93 26.79
CA ALA A 186 9.84 -30.25 28.14
C ALA A 186 9.15 -31.62 28.20
N ALA A 187 8.39 -31.99 27.16
CA ALA A 187 7.76 -33.30 27.04
C ALA A 187 8.80 -34.43 26.89
N ALA A 188 9.83 -34.23 26.07
CA ALA A 188 10.92 -35.18 25.90
C ALA A 188 11.69 -35.42 27.21
N ALA A 189 12.09 -34.36 27.92
CA ALA A 189 12.78 -34.46 29.20
C ALA A 189 11.94 -35.17 30.28
N SER A 190 10.62 -34.96 30.27
CA SER A 190 9.71 -35.64 31.21
C SER A 190 9.59 -37.14 30.94
N SER A 191 9.62 -37.56 29.66
CA SER A 191 9.58 -38.97 29.29
C SER A 191 10.86 -39.73 29.66
N GLU A 192 12.03 -39.13 29.49
CA GLU A 192 13.33 -39.71 29.87
C GLU A 192 13.47 -39.88 31.39
N SER A 193 12.98 -38.90 32.17
CA SER A 193 12.96 -38.99 33.64
C SER A 193 12.07 -40.13 34.14
N SER A 194 10.94 -40.41 33.50
CA SER A 194 10.03 -41.48 33.90
C SER A 194 10.56 -42.88 33.61
N ASP A 195 11.41 -43.04 32.59
CA ASP A 195 12.02 -44.34 32.23
C ASP A 195 13.21 -44.68 33.15
N ALA A 196 13.99 -43.67 33.54
CA ALA A 196 15.10 -43.83 34.49
C ALA A 196 14.66 -44.20 35.92
N THR A 197 13.42 -43.91 36.30
CA THR A 197 12.88 -44.22 37.65
C THR A 197 12.22 -45.60 37.74
N ARG A 198 12.10 -46.32 36.61
CA ARG A 198 11.51 -47.68 36.54
C ARG A 198 12.54 -48.80 36.41
N SER A 199 13.82 -48.47 36.31
CA SER A 199 14.95 -49.43 36.34
C SER A 199 15.53 -49.54 37.75
#